data_AF-A0A8J2ADP5-F1
#
_entry.id   AF-A0A8J2ADP5-F1
#
_cell.length_a   1.000
_cell.length_b   1.000
_cell.length_c   1.000
_cell.angle_alpha   90.00
_cell.angle_beta   90.00
_cell.angle_gamma   90.00
#
_symmetry.space_group_name_H-M   'P 1'
#
loop_
_entity.id
_entity.type
_entity.pdbx_description
1 polymer ?
#
loop_
_entity_poly.entity_id
_entity_poly.type
_entity_poly.pdbx_seq_one_letter_code
_entity_poly.pdbx_strand_id
1 'polypeptide(L)'
;MSISQSLSTSTSFIPEGFEKHVLRMTPATISRTSPAVRLRGATFLSFRTSRVNPRSRAAPSPLKLELLKHQRSFSDFPKTQLPSENKSYKKMENPNPAEIDIRGNLDAVREKIRAAASCDPQLPRLVAVSKTKPAEMLVAAYAHGQRFFGENYVQELVEKMDTLSDSCPDIQWHFIGHLQSNKAAALVKAAVALIKDPALIKDQQHQHLPLTIETVDSEKLAKMLNAAVAKAASEDAQTSENLVLSVYLQLNSSGEDSKNGITDIEELTALARYVVKECPHLRLKGLMTIGAPDYSGCRTQDFAFMKECQKKLVEELGSSLELSMGMSNDFETAIREGSDSVRVGSSIFGARAVKK
;
A
#
# COMPACT_ATOMS: atom_id res chain seq x y z
N MET A 1 -53.10 22.76 -52.07
CA MET A 1 -54.21 22.71 -51.09
C MET A 1 -53.78 21.67 -50.05
N SER A 2 -53.03 22.01 -49.01
CA SER A 2 -53.38 22.66 -47.72
C SER A 2 -54.46 21.93 -46.93
N ILE A 3 -54.39 22.04 -45.58
CA ILE A 3 -55.12 21.36 -44.47
C ILE A 3 -54.18 20.32 -43.81
N SER A 4 -53.50 20.48 -42.67
CA SER A 4 -53.67 21.20 -41.38
C SER A 4 -54.88 20.81 -40.53
N GLN A 5 -54.63 20.66 -39.21
CA GLN A 5 -55.58 20.42 -38.08
C GLN A 5 -55.88 18.94 -37.77
N SER A 6 -56.06 18.46 -36.52
CA SER A 6 -56.14 19.09 -35.19
C SER A 6 -56.01 18.02 -34.09
N LEU A 7 -55.66 18.50 -32.89
CA LEU A 7 -55.69 17.83 -31.59
C LEU A 7 -57.09 17.28 -31.20
N SER A 8 -57.11 16.23 -30.37
CA SER A 8 -58.11 16.10 -29.30
C SER A 8 -57.55 15.37 -28.08
N THR A 9 -57.73 16.03 -26.95
CA THR A 9 -57.44 15.72 -25.55
C THR A 9 -58.30 14.62 -24.92
N SER A 10 -57.73 13.80 -24.02
CA SER A 10 -58.40 13.35 -22.78
C SER A 10 -57.32 13.06 -21.72
N THR A 11 -57.09 13.94 -20.75
CA THR A 11 -57.73 13.98 -19.41
C THR A 11 -57.21 12.90 -18.44
N SER A 12 -56.26 13.35 -17.59
CA SER A 12 -56.03 13.05 -16.16
C SER A 12 -56.33 11.66 -15.59
N PHE A 13 -55.35 11.03 -14.90
CA PHE A 13 -55.27 11.09 -13.43
C PHE A 13 -53.93 10.50 -12.92
N ILE A 14 -53.26 11.24 -12.06
CA ILE A 14 -52.08 10.84 -11.27
C ILE A 14 -52.58 10.62 -9.84
N PRO A 15 -52.16 9.56 -9.12
CA PRO A 15 -52.16 9.58 -7.67
C PRO A 15 -50.83 10.18 -7.16
N GLU A 16 -50.97 11.31 -6.48
CA GLU A 16 -49.97 11.94 -5.62
C GLU A 16 -49.57 11.05 -4.44
N GLY A 17 -48.38 11.33 -3.90
CA GLY A 17 -48.09 11.07 -2.49
C GLY A 17 -46.69 10.50 -2.24
N PHE A 18 -45.68 11.36 -2.09
CA PHE A 18 -45.07 11.62 -0.78
C PHE A 18 -44.02 12.73 -0.90
N GLU A 19 -44.20 13.74 -0.05
CA GLU A 19 -43.45 14.99 -0.01
C GLU A 19 -42.01 14.85 0.47
N LYS A 20 -41.25 15.87 0.06
CA LYS A 20 -39.85 16.14 0.28
C LYS A 20 -39.56 16.49 1.75
N HIS A 21 -38.47 15.96 2.29
CA HIS A 21 -37.72 16.60 3.39
C HIS A 21 -36.31 16.91 2.90
N VAL A 22 -36.12 18.16 2.47
CA VAL A 22 -34.82 18.75 2.16
C VAL A 22 -34.41 19.56 3.38
N LEU A 23 -33.53 19.01 4.21
CA LEU A 23 -32.87 19.74 5.29
C LEU A 23 -31.70 20.52 4.69
N ARG A 24 -31.95 21.81 4.44
CA ARG A 24 -30.96 22.80 3.99
C ARG A 24 -30.28 23.37 5.24
N MET A 25 -29.06 22.95 5.54
CA MET A 25 -28.25 23.58 6.58
C MET A 25 -27.48 24.77 6.01
N THR A 26 -27.73 25.96 6.55
CA THR A 26 -26.99 27.19 6.28
C THR A 26 -25.78 27.32 7.21
N PRO A 27 -24.64 27.88 6.76
CA PRO A 27 -23.45 28.02 7.59
C PRO A 27 -23.57 29.21 8.57
N ALA A 28 -23.17 28.99 9.81
CA ALA A 28 -23.09 30.03 10.84
C ALA A 28 -21.76 30.80 10.73
N THR A 29 -21.87 32.09 10.48
CA THR A 29 -20.79 33.08 10.53
C THR A 29 -20.44 33.38 11.98
N ILE A 30 -19.18 33.15 12.40
CA ILE A 30 -18.63 33.71 13.64
C ILE A 30 -17.47 34.63 13.26
N SER A 31 -17.66 35.91 13.54
CA SER A 31 -16.66 36.97 13.52
C SER A 31 -16.47 37.46 14.95
N ARG A 32 -15.24 37.49 15.45
CA ARG A 32 -14.59 38.63 16.14
C ARG A 32 -13.33 38.25 16.93
N THR A 33 -12.20 38.83 16.48
CA THR A 33 -11.18 39.59 17.25
C THR A 33 -10.58 39.03 18.56
N SER A 34 -9.27 38.69 18.49
CA SER A 34 -8.12 38.98 19.39
C SER A 34 -8.32 39.89 20.62
N PRO A 35 -7.52 39.76 21.72
CA PRO A 35 -6.06 39.93 21.63
C PRO A 35 -5.15 39.10 22.57
N ALA A 36 -3.88 39.12 22.17
CA ALA A 36 -2.71 38.63 22.88
C ALA A 36 -2.43 39.38 24.20
N VAL A 37 -1.98 38.65 25.22
CA VAL A 37 -1.32 39.22 26.40
C VAL A 37 0.09 38.67 26.49
N ARG A 38 1.05 39.59 26.41
CA ARG A 38 2.48 39.40 26.57
C ARG A 38 2.83 39.97 27.95
N LEU A 39 3.37 39.17 28.86
CA LEU A 39 3.95 39.66 30.12
C LEU A 39 5.39 39.18 30.24
N ARG A 40 6.30 40.17 30.28
CA ARG A 40 7.71 40.03 30.61
C ARG A 40 7.87 40.06 32.13
N GLY A 41 8.78 39.22 32.64
CA GLY A 41 9.82 39.63 33.57
C GLY A 41 9.51 39.65 35.07
N ALA A 42 10.38 38.93 35.79
CA ALA A 42 11.19 39.42 36.92
C ALA A 42 10.95 38.78 38.31
N THR A 43 11.93 37.93 38.67
CA THR A 43 12.74 37.98 39.92
C THR A 43 12.33 37.16 41.14
N PHE A 44 13.17 36.13 41.38
CA PHE A 44 13.77 35.63 42.63
C PHE A 44 13.00 35.73 43.96
N LEU A 45 12.84 34.57 44.61
CA LEU A 45 13.14 34.44 46.03
C LEU A 45 13.73 33.06 46.35
N SER A 46 14.91 33.10 46.97
CA SER A 46 15.69 32.00 47.55
C SER A 46 14.99 31.40 48.76
N PHE A 47 15.15 30.09 49.04
CA PHE A 47 15.49 29.62 50.39
C PHE A 47 16.13 28.22 50.40
N ARG A 48 17.36 28.21 50.92
CA ARG A 48 18.09 27.24 51.74
C ARG A 48 18.03 25.72 51.46
N THR A 49 19.25 25.24 51.24
CA THR A 49 19.79 23.88 51.34
C THR A 49 19.72 23.28 52.75
N SER A 50 19.47 21.97 52.82
CA SER A 50 20.02 21.08 53.85
C SER A 50 20.59 19.82 53.18
N ARG A 51 21.90 19.60 53.39
CA ARG A 51 22.63 18.36 53.06
C ARG A 51 22.30 17.30 54.12
N VAL A 52 22.20 16.02 53.76
CA VAL A 52 22.89 14.88 54.45
C VAL A 52 22.97 13.64 53.52
N ASN A 53 24.22 13.19 53.34
CA ASN A 53 24.84 11.88 53.02
C ASN A 53 24.37 10.90 51.92
N PRO A 54 25.33 10.40 51.08
CA PRO A 54 25.16 9.27 50.19
C PRO A 54 25.75 7.96 50.78
N ARG A 55 24.90 7.00 51.15
CA ARG A 55 25.30 5.58 51.28
C ARG A 55 24.11 4.66 51.00
N SER A 56 24.02 4.16 49.78
CA SER A 56 23.72 2.74 49.48
C SER A 56 23.74 2.53 47.95
N ARG A 57 24.87 2.05 47.44
CA ARG A 57 24.88 1.35 46.15
C ARG A 57 24.56 -0.11 46.46
N ALA A 58 23.34 -0.52 46.14
CA ALA A 58 23.01 -1.94 46.11
C ALA A 58 23.78 -2.59 44.96
N ALA A 59 24.49 -3.68 45.27
CA ALA A 59 25.22 -4.50 44.31
C ALA A 59 24.25 -5.31 43.43
N PRO A 60 24.57 -5.57 42.16
CA PRO A 60 23.78 -6.47 41.32
C PRO A 60 23.97 -7.94 41.75
N SER A 61 22.88 -8.71 41.63
CA SER A 61 22.78 -10.13 41.98
C SER A 61 23.71 -11.04 41.15
N PRO A 62 24.20 -12.16 41.71
CA PRO A 62 25.19 -13.04 41.08
C PRO A 62 24.54 -14.02 40.09
N LEU A 63 24.08 -13.53 38.94
CA LEU A 63 23.73 -14.36 37.77
C LEU A 63 24.14 -13.70 36.43
N LYS A 64 25.00 -12.68 36.49
CA LYS A 64 25.52 -11.95 35.32
C LYS A 64 27.03 -12.00 35.16
N LEU A 65 27.72 -12.86 35.92
CA LEU A 65 29.20 -12.94 35.97
C LEU A 65 29.79 -14.30 35.58
N GLU A 66 28.98 -15.21 35.02
CA GLU A 66 29.45 -16.52 34.50
C GLU A 66 29.35 -16.69 32.98
N LEU A 67 29.12 -15.61 32.23
CA LEU A 67 29.03 -15.65 30.75
C LEU A 67 30.16 -14.89 30.03
N LEU A 68 31.27 -14.59 30.73
CA LEU A 68 32.40 -13.83 30.18
C LEU A 68 33.78 -14.50 30.33
N LYS A 69 33.85 -15.83 30.48
CA LYS A 69 35.14 -16.55 30.59
C LYS A 69 35.39 -17.68 29.59
N HIS A 70 34.64 -17.78 28.50
CA HIS A 70 34.94 -18.75 27.44
C HIS A 70 34.83 -18.11 26.05
N GLN A 71 35.87 -17.37 25.64
CA GLN A 71 36.18 -17.22 24.22
C GLN A 71 36.71 -18.56 23.73
N ARG A 72 35.87 -19.36 23.06
CA ARG A 72 36.34 -20.46 22.22
C ARG A 72 36.54 -19.94 20.80
N SER A 73 37.71 -20.23 20.25
CA SER A 73 38.05 -20.08 18.84
C SER A 73 36.97 -20.71 17.95
N PHE A 74 36.63 -20.04 16.84
CA PHE A 74 35.64 -20.49 15.85
C PHE A 74 36.11 -21.70 14.99
N SER A 75 37.19 -22.38 15.38
CA SER A 75 37.80 -23.49 14.63
C SER A 75 37.38 -24.90 15.08
N ASP A 76 36.60 -25.06 16.15
CA ASP A 76 36.41 -26.37 16.82
C ASP A 76 35.01 -26.99 16.67
N PHE A 77 34.27 -26.67 15.59
CA PHE A 77 33.05 -27.41 15.26
C PHE A 77 33.37 -28.64 14.41
N PRO A 78 33.00 -29.87 14.84
CA PRO A 78 33.19 -31.05 14.01
C PRO A 78 32.32 -30.94 12.76
N LYS A 79 32.96 -31.02 11.58
CA LYS A 79 32.28 -31.14 10.28
C LYS A 79 31.46 -32.43 10.26
N THR A 80 30.20 -32.35 10.65
CA THR A 80 29.23 -33.42 10.44
C THR A 80 28.79 -33.35 8.98
N GLN A 81 29.16 -34.37 8.21
CA GLN A 81 28.65 -34.57 6.85
C GLN A 81 27.14 -34.74 6.92
N LEU A 82 26.39 -33.84 6.29
CA LEU A 82 24.96 -34.06 6.04
C LEU A 82 24.80 -35.26 5.09
N PRO A 83 23.92 -36.23 5.39
CA PRO A 83 23.68 -37.35 4.51
C PRO A 83 23.04 -36.87 3.20
N SER A 84 23.58 -37.37 2.09
CA SER A 84 23.08 -37.16 0.74
C SER A 84 21.80 -37.95 0.52
N GLU A 85 20.66 -37.39 0.92
CA GLU A 85 19.36 -37.93 0.51
C GLU A 85 18.99 -37.40 -0.88
N ASN A 86 19.11 -38.28 -1.89
CA ASN A 86 18.46 -38.12 -3.19
C ASN A 86 16.94 -38.15 -3.01
N LYS A 87 16.33 -37.02 -2.65
CA LYS A 87 14.88 -36.84 -2.81
C LYS A 87 14.58 -36.61 -4.28
N SER A 88 14.09 -37.66 -4.94
CA SER A 88 13.44 -37.56 -6.24
C SER A 88 12.27 -36.58 -6.12
N TYR A 89 12.45 -35.36 -6.60
CA TYR A 89 11.37 -34.39 -6.71
C TYR A 89 10.39 -34.90 -7.76
N LYS A 90 9.24 -35.40 -7.29
CA LYS A 90 8.11 -35.75 -8.16
C LYS A 90 7.71 -34.47 -8.91
N LYS A 91 7.91 -34.47 -10.22
CA LYS A 91 7.57 -33.39 -11.14
C LYS A 91 6.07 -33.10 -11.03
N MET A 92 5.69 -32.04 -10.34
CA MET A 92 4.31 -31.54 -10.37
C MET A 92 4.13 -30.76 -11.67
N GLU A 93 3.23 -31.23 -12.53
CA GLU A 93 2.84 -30.51 -13.74
C GLU A 93 2.12 -29.21 -13.39
N ASN A 94 2.23 -28.21 -14.26
CA ASN A 94 1.58 -26.91 -14.06
C ASN A 94 0.07 -27.12 -13.95
N PRO A 95 -0.61 -26.55 -12.94
CA PRO A 95 -2.07 -26.62 -12.88
C PRO A 95 -2.63 -25.94 -14.13
N ASN A 96 -3.48 -26.65 -14.85
CA ASN A 96 -4.23 -26.10 -15.98
C ASN A 96 -5.03 -24.89 -15.46
N PRO A 97 -4.97 -23.71 -16.10
CA PRO A 97 -5.77 -22.56 -15.68
C PRO A 97 -7.27 -22.87 -15.53
N ALA A 98 -7.79 -23.84 -16.29
CA ALA A 98 -9.18 -24.30 -16.19
C ALA A 98 -9.50 -25.13 -14.92
N GLU A 99 -8.49 -25.60 -14.19
CA GLU A 99 -8.67 -26.43 -12.98
C GLU A 99 -8.63 -25.62 -11.68
N ILE A 100 -8.20 -24.35 -11.73
CA ILE A 100 -8.14 -23.51 -10.53
C ILE A 100 -9.48 -22.81 -10.34
N ASP A 101 -10.13 -23.08 -9.21
CA ASP A 101 -11.35 -22.38 -8.80
C ASP A 101 -11.03 -20.96 -8.30
N ILE A 102 -10.77 -20.04 -9.25
CA ILE A 102 -10.46 -18.63 -8.96
C ILE A 102 -11.58 -17.99 -8.15
N ARG A 103 -12.84 -18.31 -8.44
CA ARG A 103 -14.00 -17.75 -7.74
C ARG A 103 -14.02 -18.20 -6.28
N GLY A 104 -14.01 -19.50 -6.04
CA GLY A 104 -14.04 -20.05 -4.68
C GLY A 104 -12.84 -19.61 -3.85
N ASN A 105 -11.66 -19.53 -4.48
CA ASN A 105 -10.46 -19.02 -3.83
C ASN A 105 -10.58 -17.54 -3.45
N LEU A 106 -11.09 -16.67 -4.34
CA LEU A 106 -11.32 -15.26 -4.04
C LEU A 106 -12.35 -15.09 -2.91
N ASP A 107 -13.45 -15.85 -2.96
CA ASP A 107 -14.49 -15.79 -1.94
C ASP A 107 -13.93 -16.22 -0.57
N ALA A 108 -13.13 -17.30 -0.53
CA ALA A 108 -12.45 -17.74 0.69
C ALA A 108 -11.47 -16.70 1.25
N VAL A 109 -10.67 -16.05 0.39
CA VAL A 109 -9.74 -14.99 0.82
C VAL A 109 -10.51 -13.77 1.35
N ARG A 110 -11.55 -13.33 0.65
CA ARG A 110 -12.39 -12.20 1.08
C ARG A 110 -13.07 -12.47 2.42
N GLU A 111 -13.53 -13.69 2.64
CA GLU A 111 -14.14 -14.07 3.92
C GLU A 111 -13.12 -14.03 5.07
N LYS A 112 -11.90 -14.51 4.84
CA LYS A 112 -10.81 -14.39 5.82
C LYS A 112 -10.46 -12.93 6.13
N ILE A 113 -10.47 -12.06 5.11
CA ILE A 113 -10.28 -10.62 5.31
C ILE A 113 -11.38 -10.04 6.19
N ARG A 114 -12.66 -10.32 5.91
CA ARG A 114 -13.79 -9.86 6.74
C ARG A 114 -13.68 -10.35 8.18
N ALA A 115 -13.35 -11.62 8.37
CA ALA A 115 -13.19 -12.20 9.70
C ALA A 115 -12.04 -11.54 10.48
N ALA A 116 -10.91 -11.28 9.83
CA ALA A 116 -9.76 -10.61 10.44
C ALA A 116 -10.01 -9.12 10.74
N ALA A 117 -10.80 -8.45 9.90
CA ALA A 117 -11.17 -7.03 10.03
C ALA A 117 -12.40 -6.78 10.91
N SER A 118 -12.83 -7.77 11.71
CA SER A 118 -14.10 -7.70 12.47
C SER A 118 -14.27 -6.50 13.42
N CYS A 119 -13.18 -5.82 13.77
CA CYS A 119 -13.19 -4.61 14.60
C CYS A 119 -13.04 -3.30 13.80
N ASP A 120 -12.85 -3.35 12.47
CA ASP A 120 -12.60 -2.18 11.62
C ASP A 120 -13.81 -1.93 10.69
N PRO A 121 -14.41 -0.73 10.69
CA PRO A 121 -15.49 -0.40 9.77
C PRO A 121 -15.05 -0.38 8.29
N GLN A 122 -13.76 -0.23 8.00
CA GLN A 122 -13.22 -0.21 6.65
C GLN A 122 -12.48 -1.51 6.35
N LEU A 123 -12.97 -2.27 5.36
CA LEU A 123 -12.30 -3.50 4.95
C LEU A 123 -10.96 -3.19 4.26
N PRO A 124 -9.87 -3.89 4.64
CA PRO A 124 -8.59 -3.80 3.95
C PRO A 124 -8.72 -4.13 2.46
N ARG A 125 -7.96 -3.40 1.63
CA ARG A 125 -7.87 -3.63 0.19
C ARG A 125 -7.19 -4.96 -0.10
N LEU A 126 -7.82 -5.79 -0.92
CA LEU A 126 -7.20 -7.00 -1.46
C LEU A 126 -6.53 -6.71 -2.81
N VAL A 127 -5.20 -6.73 -2.86
CA VAL A 127 -4.42 -6.74 -4.11
C VAL A 127 -4.15 -8.19 -4.51
N ALA A 128 -4.77 -8.63 -5.61
CA ALA A 128 -4.59 -9.98 -6.14
C ALA A 128 -3.28 -10.06 -6.94
N VAL A 129 -2.28 -10.75 -6.40
CA VAL A 129 -0.94 -10.83 -6.98
C VAL A 129 -0.90 -11.88 -8.09
N SER A 130 -0.85 -11.41 -9.33
CA SER A 130 -0.99 -12.22 -10.55
C SER A 130 0.30 -12.43 -11.33
N LYS A 131 1.46 -12.07 -10.74
CA LYS A 131 2.77 -12.31 -11.35
C LYS A 131 2.93 -13.76 -11.84
N THR A 132 3.49 -13.92 -13.02
CA THR A 132 3.66 -15.19 -13.75
C THR A 132 2.37 -15.93 -14.11
N LYS A 133 1.19 -15.34 -13.87
CA LYS A 133 -0.11 -15.91 -14.23
C LYS A 133 -0.59 -15.36 -15.56
N PRO A 134 -1.22 -16.20 -16.39
CA PRO A 134 -1.69 -15.78 -17.71
C PRO A 134 -2.93 -14.88 -17.59
N ALA A 135 -3.20 -14.06 -18.61
CA ALA A 135 -4.22 -13.01 -18.59
C ALA A 135 -5.63 -13.55 -18.32
N GLU A 136 -5.93 -14.77 -18.75
CA GLU A 136 -7.23 -15.43 -18.60
C GLU A 136 -7.59 -15.63 -17.12
N MET A 137 -6.60 -15.86 -16.25
CA MET A 137 -6.85 -15.95 -14.81
C MET A 137 -7.25 -14.59 -14.21
N LEU A 138 -6.70 -13.50 -14.73
CA LEU A 138 -7.08 -12.14 -14.31
C LEU A 138 -8.49 -11.82 -14.80
N VAL A 139 -8.85 -12.21 -16.03
CA VAL A 139 -10.21 -12.08 -16.56
C VAL A 139 -11.21 -12.84 -15.69
N ALA A 140 -10.90 -14.07 -15.28
CA ALA A 140 -11.74 -14.85 -14.37
C ALA A 140 -11.91 -14.16 -13.01
N ALA A 141 -10.82 -13.67 -12.42
CA ALA A 141 -10.88 -12.92 -11.15
C ALA A 141 -11.67 -11.61 -11.30
N TYR A 142 -11.50 -10.91 -12.42
CA TYR A 142 -12.16 -9.66 -12.75
C TYR A 142 -13.68 -9.82 -12.89
N ALA A 143 -14.12 -10.89 -13.56
CA ALA A 143 -15.53 -11.26 -13.68
C ALA A 143 -16.20 -11.49 -12.30
N HIS A 144 -15.40 -11.79 -11.27
CA HIS A 144 -15.83 -11.92 -9.87
C HIS A 144 -15.53 -10.68 -9.02
N GLY A 145 -15.51 -9.51 -9.64
CA GLY A 145 -15.44 -8.21 -8.97
C GLY A 145 -14.05 -7.82 -8.46
N GLN A 146 -13.00 -8.61 -8.74
CA GLN A 146 -11.64 -8.19 -8.42
C GLN A 146 -11.23 -7.03 -9.33
N ARG A 147 -10.62 -6.00 -8.75
CA ARG A 147 -10.15 -4.81 -9.48
C ARG A 147 -8.69 -4.46 -9.23
N PHE A 148 -8.17 -4.76 -8.05
CA PHE A 148 -6.78 -4.48 -7.70
C PHE A 148 -5.90 -5.69 -8.02
N PHE A 149 -4.95 -5.52 -8.93
CA PHE A 149 -4.03 -6.58 -9.35
C PHE A 149 -2.57 -6.16 -9.16
N GLY A 150 -1.75 -7.07 -8.64
CA GLY A 150 -0.35 -6.84 -8.30
C GLY A 150 0.60 -7.56 -9.24
N GLU A 151 1.54 -6.83 -9.84
CA GLU A 151 2.58 -7.37 -10.72
C GLU A 151 3.99 -7.02 -10.23
N ASN A 152 4.95 -7.91 -10.53
CA ASN A 152 6.35 -7.76 -10.11
C ASN A 152 7.30 -7.35 -11.23
N TYR A 153 6.92 -7.57 -12.49
CA TYR A 153 7.81 -7.40 -13.63
C TYR A 153 7.22 -6.38 -14.60
N VAL A 154 8.01 -5.37 -14.97
CA VAL A 154 7.52 -4.25 -15.78
C VAL A 154 7.01 -4.71 -17.15
N GLN A 155 7.74 -5.59 -17.83
CA GLN A 155 7.34 -6.09 -19.15
C GLN A 155 6.01 -6.85 -19.08
N GLU A 156 5.90 -7.80 -18.14
CA GLU A 156 4.68 -8.56 -17.90
C GLU A 156 3.48 -7.65 -17.59
N LEU A 157 3.69 -6.62 -16.75
CA LEU A 157 2.64 -5.67 -16.43
C LEU A 157 2.19 -4.86 -17.65
N VAL A 158 3.13 -4.34 -18.44
CA VAL A 158 2.80 -3.56 -19.66
C VAL A 158 2.06 -4.42 -20.67
N GLU A 159 2.48 -5.67 -20.90
CA GLU A 159 1.79 -6.61 -21.79
C GLU A 159 0.37 -6.91 -21.31
N LYS A 160 0.17 -7.09 -20.00
CA LYS A 160 -1.16 -7.30 -19.41
C LYS A 160 -2.04 -6.07 -19.48
N MET A 161 -1.48 -4.88 -19.25
CA MET A 161 -2.20 -3.61 -19.39
C MET A 161 -2.76 -3.48 -20.81
N ASP A 162 -1.92 -3.72 -21.82
CA ASP A 162 -2.33 -3.67 -23.23
C ASP A 162 -3.42 -4.72 -23.53
N THR A 163 -3.14 -5.99 -23.22
CA THR A 163 -4.02 -7.14 -23.49
C THR A 163 -5.40 -7.01 -22.83
N LEU A 164 -5.47 -6.44 -21.61
CA LEU A 164 -6.69 -6.40 -20.81
C LEU A 164 -7.42 -5.06 -20.86
N SER A 165 -6.86 -4.04 -21.54
CA SER A 165 -7.40 -2.68 -21.55
C SER A 165 -8.83 -2.58 -22.09
N ASP A 166 -9.23 -3.47 -23.00
CA ASP A 166 -10.58 -3.51 -23.58
C ASP A 166 -11.55 -4.37 -22.76
N SER A 167 -11.11 -5.55 -22.32
CA SER A 167 -11.97 -6.50 -21.60
C SER A 167 -12.13 -6.17 -20.11
N CYS A 168 -11.15 -5.50 -19.52
CA CYS A 168 -11.08 -5.22 -18.09
C CYS A 168 -10.65 -3.75 -17.84
N PRO A 169 -11.43 -2.75 -18.30
CA PRO A 169 -10.97 -1.37 -18.43
C PRO A 169 -10.76 -0.61 -17.10
N ASP A 170 -11.35 -1.08 -15.99
CA ASP A 170 -11.28 -0.45 -14.67
C ASP A 170 -10.35 -1.20 -13.69
N ILE A 171 -9.45 -2.06 -14.19
CA ILE A 171 -8.38 -2.62 -13.37
C ILE A 171 -7.51 -1.50 -12.78
N GLN A 172 -7.23 -1.64 -11.49
CA GLN A 172 -6.31 -0.81 -10.73
C GLN A 172 -5.01 -1.59 -10.55
N TRP A 173 -3.96 -1.20 -11.28
CA TRP A 173 -2.69 -1.91 -11.24
C TRP A 173 -1.84 -1.48 -10.06
N HIS A 174 -1.17 -2.44 -9.45
CA HIS A 174 -0.19 -2.22 -8.39
C HIS A 174 1.14 -2.84 -8.83
N PHE A 175 2.18 -2.03 -8.94
CA PHE A 175 3.54 -2.53 -9.14
C PHE A 175 4.20 -2.75 -7.78
N ILE A 176 4.49 -4.01 -7.47
CA ILE A 176 4.96 -4.48 -6.16
C ILE A 176 6.30 -5.23 -6.25
N GLY A 177 6.96 -5.18 -7.40
CA GLY A 177 8.33 -5.66 -7.61
C GLY A 177 9.35 -4.54 -7.48
N HIS A 178 10.64 -4.88 -7.47
CA HIS A 178 11.68 -3.85 -7.46
C HIS A 178 11.67 -3.05 -8.79
N LEU A 179 11.48 -1.73 -8.70
CA LEU A 179 11.41 -0.86 -9.87
C LEU A 179 12.77 -0.23 -10.18
N GLN A 180 13.39 -0.67 -11.26
CA GLN A 180 14.57 0.00 -11.79
C GLN A 180 14.20 1.38 -12.34
N SER A 181 14.93 2.42 -11.94
CA SER A 181 14.67 3.81 -12.34
C SER A 181 14.57 4.05 -13.86
N ASN A 182 15.32 3.32 -14.68
CA ASN A 182 15.27 3.43 -16.15
C ASN A 182 14.01 2.78 -16.78
N LYS A 183 13.24 2.00 -16.02
CA LYS A 183 11.98 1.39 -16.46
C LYS A 183 10.75 2.18 -16.01
N ALA A 184 10.91 3.15 -15.11
CA ALA A 184 9.83 3.98 -14.59
C ALA A 184 9.01 4.65 -15.70
N ALA A 185 9.68 5.29 -16.67
CA ALA A 185 9.00 6.02 -17.74
C ALA A 185 8.16 5.13 -18.65
N ALA A 186 8.64 3.93 -18.99
CA ALA A 186 7.89 2.99 -19.82
C ALA A 186 6.61 2.53 -19.12
N LEU A 187 6.69 2.27 -17.81
CA LEU A 187 5.54 1.84 -17.02
C LEU A 187 4.50 2.95 -16.87
N VAL A 188 4.93 4.19 -16.58
CA VAL A 188 4.02 5.35 -16.51
C VAL A 188 3.32 5.58 -17.85
N LYS A 189 4.06 5.51 -18.97
CA LYS A 189 3.48 5.67 -20.30
C LYS A 189 2.38 4.64 -20.58
N ALA A 190 2.59 3.37 -20.22
CA ALA A 190 1.59 2.33 -20.39
C ALA A 190 0.34 2.60 -19.54
N ALA A 191 0.51 3.05 -18.29
CA ALA A 191 -0.61 3.38 -17.42
C ALA A 191 -1.43 4.59 -17.91
N VAL A 192 -0.77 5.59 -18.50
CA VAL A 192 -1.44 6.75 -19.10
C VAL A 192 -2.29 6.31 -20.31
N ALA A 193 -1.78 5.40 -21.14
CA ALA A 193 -2.51 4.88 -22.30
C ALA A 193 -3.80 4.12 -21.94
N LEU A 194 -3.97 3.70 -20.68
CA LEU A 194 -5.21 3.09 -20.20
C LEU A 194 -6.34 4.12 -19.98
N ILE A 195 -6.01 5.41 -19.92
CA ILE A 195 -6.99 6.47 -19.67
C ILE A 195 -7.79 6.71 -20.97
N LYS A 196 -8.92 6.02 -21.10
CA LYS A 196 -9.85 6.19 -22.23
C LYS A 196 -10.78 7.39 -22.04
N ASP A 197 -11.21 7.63 -20.81
CA ASP A 197 -12.02 8.80 -20.44
C ASP A 197 -11.44 9.46 -19.17
N PRO A 198 -10.75 10.61 -19.33
CA PRO A 198 -10.20 11.38 -18.22
C PRO A 198 -11.24 11.83 -17.19
N ALA A 199 -12.53 11.86 -17.51
CA ALA A 199 -13.58 12.23 -16.58
C ALA A 199 -13.87 11.13 -15.53
N LEU A 200 -13.58 9.86 -15.83
CA LEU A 200 -13.88 8.72 -14.96
C LEU A 200 -12.82 8.46 -13.88
N ILE A 201 -11.66 9.11 -13.98
CA ILE A 201 -10.52 8.92 -13.07
C ILE A 201 -10.28 10.12 -12.14
N LYS A 202 -11.25 11.05 -12.05
CA LYS A 202 -11.15 12.29 -11.28
C LYS A 202 -11.67 12.13 -9.85
N ASP A 203 -10.89 12.60 -8.87
CA ASP A 203 -11.47 13.14 -7.64
C ASP A 203 -11.73 14.65 -7.79
N GLN A 204 -12.12 15.34 -6.71
CA GLN A 204 -12.42 16.78 -6.77
C GLN A 204 -11.26 17.64 -7.31
N GLN A 205 -10.01 17.15 -7.30
CA GLN A 205 -8.81 17.93 -7.60
C GLN A 205 -7.82 17.26 -8.60
N HIS A 206 -7.79 15.92 -8.68
CA HIS A 206 -6.75 15.18 -9.42
C HIS A 206 -7.31 14.05 -10.29
N GLN A 207 -6.57 13.75 -11.37
CA GLN A 207 -6.76 12.53 -12.16
C GLN A 207 -5.78 11.46 -11.68
N HIS A 208 -6.28 10.34 -11.16
CA HIS A 208 -5.43 9.26 -10.66
C HIS A 208 -5.09 8.30 -11.79
N LEU A 209 -3.80 8.03 -11.97
CA LEU A 209 -3.39 6.94 -12.84
C LEU A 209 -3.97 5.61 -12.33
N PRO A 210 -4.40 4.69 -13.23
CA PRO A 210 -4.82 3.33 -12.87
C PRO A 210 -3.60 2.45 -12.54
N LEU A 211 -2.64 3.03 -11.83
CA LEU A 211 -1.38 2.45 -11.42
C LEU A 211 -0.98 3.02 -10.05
N THR A 212 -0.52 2.13 -9.18
CA THR A 212 0.11 2.47 -7.91
C THR A 212 1.48 1.80 -7.87
N ILE A 213 2.54 2.55 -7.52
CA ILE A 213 3.88 1.98 -7.30
C ILE A 213 4.11 1.81 -5.81
N GLU A 214 4.23 0.58 -5.33
CA GLU A 214 4.38 0.33 -3.89
C GLU A 214 5.84 0.26 -3.42
N THR A 215 6.80 0.36 -4.34
CA THR A 215 8.20 0.01 -4.12
C THR A 215 9.15 1.21 -4.20
N VAL A 216 8.68 2.42 -3.86
CA VAL A 216 9.55 3.60 -3.92
C VAL A 216 10.47 3.60 -2.70
N ASP A 217 11.77 3.46 -2.92
CA ASP A 217 12.77 3.31 -1.85
C ASP A 217 13.88 4.37 -1.90
N SER A 218 13.79 5.34 -2.83
CA SER A 218 14.84 6.34 -3.02
C SER A 218 14.32 7.62 -3.69
N GLU A 219 14.98 8.76 -3.38
CA GLU A 219 14.67 10.05 -4.01
C GLU A 219 14.88 9.99 -5.53
N LYS A 220 15.90 9.26 -5.99
CA LYS A 220 16.17 9.06 -7.41
C LYS A 220 14.98 8.43 -8.12
N LEU A 221 14.39 7.37 -7.54
CA LEU A 221 13.24 6.71 -8.14
C LEU A 221 12.01 7.62 -8.11
N ALA A 222 11.75 8.31 -6.99
CA ALA A 222 10.67 9.29 -6.88
C ALA A 222 10.78 10.39 -7.95
N LYS A 223 11.97 10.99 -8.10
CA LYS A 223 12.24 12.01 -9.12
C LYS A 223 11.97 11.51 -10.54
N MET A 224 12.41 10.29 -10.85
CA MET A 224 12.20 9.69 -12.17
C MET A 224 10.73 9.40 -12.46
N LEU A 225 9.97 8.93 -11.47
CA LEU A 225 8.53 8.72 -11.60
C LEU A 225 7.79 10.04 -11.78
N ASN A 226 8.09 11.05 -10.95
CA ASN A 226 7.49 12.38 -11.07
C ASN A 226 7.73 13.00 -12.46
N ALA A 227 8.97 12.96 -12.95
CA ALA A 227 9.32 13.47 -14.27
C ALA A 227 8.63 12.68 -15.41
N ALA A 228 8.46 11.37 -15.26
CA ALA A 228 7.74 10.56 -16.24
C ALA A 228 6.26 10.92 -16.32
N VAL A 229 5.59 11.16 -15.18
CA VAL A 229 4.19 11.58 -15.16
C VAL A 229 4.04 12.98 -15.73
N ALA A 230 4.91 13.93 -15.34
CA ALA A 230 4.92 15.28 -15.89
C ALA A 230 5.05 15.29 -17.41
N LYS A 231 6.00 14.49 -17.95
CA LYS A 231 6.21 14.36 -19.39
C LYS A 231 4.99 13.78 -20.08
N ALA A 232 4.39 12.71 -19.54
CA ALA A 232 3.22 12.10 -20.13
C ALA A 232 2.00 13.04 -20.13
N ALA A 233 1.79 13.79 -19.05
CA ALA A 233 0.74 14.80 -18.95
C ALA A 233 0.90 15.94 -19.96
N SER A 234 2.15 16.26 -20.37
CA SER A 234 2.41 17.30 -21.37
C SER A 234 2.26 16.85 -22.83
N GLU A 235 2.40 15.55 -23.09
CA GLU A 235 2.43 14.99 -24.45
C GLU A 235 1.02 14.68 -25.00
N ASP A 236 0.03 14.51 -24.12
CA ASP A 236 -1.34 14.16 -24.50
C ASP A 236 -2.32 15.26 -24.06
N ALA A 237 -2.84 16.02 -25.02
CA ALA A 237 -3.78 17.12 -24.80
C ALA A 237 -5.10 16.69 -24.14
N GLN A 238 -5.43 15.40 -24.16
CA GLN A 238 -6.60 14.85 -23.45
C GLN A 238 -6.32 14.65 -21.95
N THR A 239 -5.06 14.50 -21.55
CA THR A 239 -4.67 14.32 -20.15
C THR A 239 -4.44 15.67 -19.47
N SER A 240 -5.08 15.88 -18.31
CA SER A 240 -5.04 17.19 -17.62
C SER A 240 -3.70 17.42 -16.93
N GLU A 241 -3.36 18.70 -16.71
CA GLU A 241 -2.21 19.17 -15.91
C GLU A 241 -2.16 18.66 -14.44
N ASN A 242 -3.15 17.88 -13.99
CA ASN A 242 -3.28 17.37 -12.61
C ASN A 242 -3.24 15.84 -12.52
N LEU A 243 -2.53 15.18 -13.44
CA LEU A 243 -2.31 13.74 -13.38
C LEU A 243 -1.37 13.40 -12.21
N VAL A 244 -1.78 12.44 -11.39
CA VAL A 244 -1.01 11.98 -10.22
C VAL A 244 -0.85 10.47 -10.20
N LEU A 245 0.35 10.02 -9.81
CA LEU A 245 0.68 8.62 -9.56
C LEU A 245 0.68 8.37 -8.06
N SER A 246 -0.14 7.41 -7.61
CA SER A 246 -0.11 6.96 -6.22
C SER A 246 1.15 6.14 -5.93
N VAL A 247 1.82 6.43 -4.82
CA VAL A 247 3.04 5.72 -4.40
C VAL A 247 3.00 5.30 -2.94
N TYR A 248 3.59 4.15 -2.63
CA TYR A 248 4.00 3.78 -1.26
C TYR A 248 5.52 3.82 -1.16
N LEU A 249 6.02 4.17 0.02
CA LEU A 249 7.44 4.05 0.34
C LEU A 249 7.73 2.66 0.87
N GLN A 250 8.73 1.99 0.30
CA GLN A 250 9.09 0.63 0.71
C GLN A 250 10.12 0.65 1.84
N LEU A 251 9.80 -0.05 2.92
CA LEU A 251 10.71 -0.32 4.02
C LEU A 251 11.28 -1.73 3.92
N ASN A 252 12.51 -1.88 4.41
CA ASN A 252 13.05 -3.18 4.76
C ASN A 252 12.88 -3.39 6.27
N SER A 253 11.74 -3.96 6.67
CA SER A 253 11.47 -4.26 8.09
C SER A 253 12.20 -5.50 8.61
N SER A 254 12.84 -6.28 7.73
CA SER A 254 13.39 -7.59 8.08
C SER A 254 14.80 -7.57 8.68
N GLY A 255 15.51 -6.45 8.57
CA GLY A 255 16.91 -6.33 8.99
C GLY A 255 17.91 -7.14 8.15
N GLU A 256 17.47 -7.81 7.07
CA GLU A 256 18.36 -8.51 6.15
C GLU A 256 18.88 -7.54 5.08
N ASP A 257 20.20 -7.39 4.97
CA ASP A 257 20.85 -6.51 3.98
C ASP A 257 20.50 -6.85 2.52
N SER A 258 20.05 -8.07 2.26
CA SER A 258 19.70 -8.55 0.91
C SER A 258 18.34 -8.04 0.38
N LYS A 259 17.52 -7.39 1.22
CA LYS A 259 16.19 -6.91 0.83
C LYS A 259 16.20 -5.42 0.51
N ASN A 260 15.46 -5.06 -0.54
CA ASN A 260 15.22 -3.67 -0.92
C ASN A 260 14.30 -2.98 0.08
N GLY A 261 14.43 -1.65 0.16
CA GLY A 261 13.65 -0.78 1.02
C GLY A 261 14.52 -0.07 2.05
N ILE A 262 13.95 0.99 2.62
CA ILE A 262 14.61 1.86 3.59
C ILE A 262 14.58 1.18 4.97
N THR A 263 15.73 1.15 5.64
CA THR A 263 15.86 0.61 7.00
C THR A 263 15.86 1.72 8.06
N ASP A 264 16.36 2.90 7.70
CA ASP A 264 16.48 4.04 8.62
C ASP A 264 15.25 4.94 8.58
N ILE A 265 14.71 5.25 9.76
CA ILE A 265 13.49 6.05 9.88
C ILE A 265 13.70 7.53 9.52
N GLU A 266 14.91 8.08 9.70
CA GLU A 266 15.22 9.45 9.31
C GLU A 266 15.36 9.57 7.79
N GLU A 267 15.99 8.60 7.14
CA GLU A 267 16.04 8.48 5.68
C GLU A 267 14.62 8.36 5.09
N LEU A 268 13.78 7.52 5.68
CA LEU A 268 12.37 7.39 5.29
C LEU A 268 11.64 8.73 5.42
N THR A 269 11.85 9.43 6.53
CA THR A 269 11.21 10.74 6.78
C THR A 269 11.71 11.79 5.78
N ALA A 270 12.99 11.79 5.44
CA ALA A 270 13.56 12.66 4.42
C ALA A 270 12.94 12.38 3.04
N LEU A 271 12.86 11.12 2.62
CA LEU A 271 12.22 10.74 1.36
C LEU A 271 10.74 11.13 1.34
N ALA A 272 10.00 10.89 2.42
CA ALA A 272 8.59 11.23 2.49
C ALA A 272 8.36 12.75 2.35
N ARG A 273 9.18 13.57 3.02
CA ARG A 273 9.18 15.03 2.82
C ARG A 273 9.51 15.42 1.38
N TYR A 274 10.50 14.77 0.78
CA TYR A 274 10.89 15.02 -0.60
C TYR A 274 9.73 14.74 -1.57
N VAL A 275 9.08 13.58 -1.44
CA VAL A 275 7.92 13.21 -2.28
C VAL A 275 6.79 14.22 -2.14
N VAL A 276 6.43 14.61 -0.91
CA VAL A 276 5.32 15.54 -0.68
C VAL A 276 5.63 16.97 -1.17
N LYS A 277 6.87 17.44 -1.04
CA LYS A 277 7.24 18.83 -1.36
C LYS A 277 7.70 19.03 -2.80
N GLU A 278 8.44 18.08 -3.35
CA GLU A 278 9.18 18.24 -4.61
C GLU A 278 8.58 17.43 -5.77
N CYS A 279 7.62 16.53 -5.50
CA CYS A 279 7.03 15.66 -6.52
C CYS A 279 5.52 15.92 -6.70
N PRO A 280 5.11 17.01 -7.37
CA PRO A 280 3.70 17.38 -7.51
C PRO A 280 2.84 16.36 -8.28
N HIS A 281 3.46 15.50 -9.09
CA HIS A 281 2.76 14.42 -9.80
C HIS A 281 2.76 13.09 -9.05
N LEU A 282 3.28 13.04 -7.81
CA LEU A 282 3.22 11.87 -6.96
C LEU A 282 2.29 12.15 -5.78
N ARG A 283 1.41 11.18 -5.50
CA ARG A 283 0.60 11.17 -4.29
C ARG A 283 1.15 10.11 -3.35
N LEU A 284 1.76 10.55 -2.25
CA LEU A 284 2.16 9.64 -1.18
C LEU A 284 0.91 9.07 -0.51
N LYS A 285 0.70 7.76 -0.71
CA LYS A 285 -0.47 7.04 -0.20
C LYS A 285 -0.18 6.30 1.10
N GLY A 286 1.05 5.81 1.29
CA GLY A 286 1.36 5.01 2.45
C GLY A 286 2.77 4.42 2.49
N LEU A 287 2.93 3.43 3.36
CA LEU A 287 4.14 2.64 3.52
C LEU A 287 3.90 1.18 3.10
N MET A 288 4.93 0.54 2.56
CA MET A 288 4.89 -0.87 2.17
C MET A 288 6.06 -1.65 2.77
N THR A 289 5.81 -2.87 3.23
CA THR A 289 6.88 -3.83 3.51
C THR A 289 6.55 -5.22 2.99
N ILE A 290 7.58 -5.94 2.53
CA ILE A 290 7.53 -7.39 2.29
C ILE A 290 7.76 -8.14 3.61
N GLY A 291 8.59 -7.56 4.48
CA GLY A 291 9.16 -8.03 5.74
C GLY A 291 9.96 -9.35 5.71
N ALA A 292 10.19 -9.94 6.87
CA ALA A 292 10.98 -11.16 7.04
C ALA A 292 10.30 -12.40 6.44
N PRO A 293 11.06 -13.38 5.90
CA PRO A 293 10.49 -14.66 5.54
C PRO A 293 10.05 -15.33 6.83
N ASP A 294 8.78 -15.71 6.90
CA ASP A 294 8.23 -16.29 8.12
C ASP A 294 8.63 -17.76 8.24
N TYR A 295 9.66 -18.04 9.03
CA TYR A 295 10.04 -19.41 9.41
C TYR A 295 9.38 -19.88 10.71
N SER A 296 8.70 -19.00 11.46
CA SER A 296 8.26 -19.26 12.85
C SER A 296 6.79 -18.96 13.15
N GLY A 297 6.05 -18.37 12.21
CA GLY A 297 4.63 -18.00 12.34
C GLY A 297 4.37 -16.64 12.98
N CYS A 298 5.39 -15.85 13.33
CA CYS A 298 5.22 -14.64 14.15
C CYS A 298 5.97 -13.43 13.57
N ARG A 299 5.24 -12.61 12.81
CA ARG A 299 5.75 -11.40 12.14
C ARG A 299 5.38 -10.08 12.84
N THR A 300 4.98 -10.15 14.10
CA THR A 300 4.46 -8.98 14.84
C THR A 300 5.48 -7.85 14.94
N GLN A 301 6.78 -8.15 14.93
CA GLN A 301 7.85 -7.14 14.95
C GLN A 301 7.91 -6.32 13.66
N ASP A 302 7.77 -6.95 12.49
CA ASP A 302 7.70 -6.25 11.20
C ASP A 302 6.52 -5.27 11.20
N PHE A 303 5.34 -5.73 11.63
CA PHE A 303 4.12 -4.93 11.63
C PHE A 303 4.16 -3.81 12.68
N ALA A 304 4.74 -4.06 13.85
CA ALA A 304 4.94 -3.05 14.88
C ALA A 304 5.88 -1.93 14.39
N PHE A 305 6.98 -2.30 13.73
CA PHE A 305 7.90 -1.32 13.13
C PHE A 305 7.20 -0.47 12.05
N MET A 306 6.40 -1.09 11.19
CA MET A 306 5.60 -0.37 10.19
C MET A 306 4.64 0.66 10.83
N LYS A 307 3.95 0.29 11.91
CA LYS A 307 3.07 1.21 12.66
C LYS A 307 3.85 2.36 13.27
N GLU A 308 5.04 2.11 13.82
CA GLU A 308 5.90 3.15 14.38
C GLU A 308 6.31 4.16 13.30
N CYS A 309 6.78 3.67 12.14
CA CYS A 309 7.11 4.51 10.99
C CYS A 309 5.91 5.30 10.49
N GLN A 310 4.74 4.66 10.34
CA GLN A 310 3.50 5.33 9.91
C GLN A 310 3.14 6.45 10.89
N LYS A 311 3.12 6.18 12.20
CA LYS A 311 2.80 7.16 13.23
C LYS A 311 3.73 8.39 13.13
N LYS A 312 5.04 8.16 13.05
CA LYS A 312 6.01 9.26 12.95
C LYS A 312 5.79 10.10 11.69
N LEU A 313 5.54 9.48 10.54
CA LEU A 313 5.30 10.21 9.30
C LEU A 313 3.95 10.95 9.31
N VAL A 314 2.91 10.40 9.91
CA VAL A 314 1.62 11.09 10.08
C VAL A 314 1.81 12.34 10.95
N GLU A 315 2.59 12.25 12.03
CA GLU A 315 2.94 13.40 12.87
C GLU A 315 3.76 14.45 12.11
N GLU A 316 4.71 14.03 11.28
CA GLU A 316 5.57 14.93 10.48
C GLU A 316 4.83 15.60 9.31
N LEU A 317 3.98 14.86 8.59
CA LEU A 317 3.34 15.30 7.35
C LEU A 317 1.93 15.86 7.56
N GLY A 318 1.27 15.52 8.68
CA GLY A 318 -0.09 15.91 8.98
C GLY A 318 -1.16 15.23 8.10
N SER A 319 -0.82 14.14 7.42
CA SER A 319 -1.72 13.38 6.54
C SER A 319 -1.77 11.91 6.92
N SER A 320 -2.92 11.27 6.73
CA SER A 320 -3.09 9.82 6.93
C SER A 320 -2.31 9.02 5.88
N LEU A 321 -1.67 7.94 6.31
CA LEU A 321 -0.90 7.05 5.44
C LEU A 321 -1.41 5.62 5.58
N GLU A 322 -1.59 4.90 4.47
CA GLU A 322 -1.98 3.50 4.47
C GLU A 322 -0.79 2.56 4.76
N LEU A 323 -1.05 1.38 5.31
CA LEU A 323 -0.09 0.28 5.45
C LEU A 323 -0.38 -0.82 4.44
N SER A 324 0.52 -1.01 3.46
CA SER A 324 0.52 -2.16 2.58
C SER A 324 1.43 -3.25 3.14
N MET A 325 0.85 -4.22 3.84
CA MET A 325 1.57 -5.33 4.47
C MET A 325 0.70 -6.57 4.62
N GLY A 326 1.31 -7.75 4.60
CA GLY A 326 0.60 -9.02 4.62
C GLY A 326 0.49 -9.66 3.23
N MET A 327 0.83 -10.94 3.17
CA MET A 327 0.82 -11.83 2.01
C MET A 327 0.02 -13.09 2.33
N SER A 328 -0.05 -14.04 1.38
CA SER A 328 -0.89 -15.25 1.49
C SER A 328 -0.85 -16.00 2.82
N ASN A 329 0.28 -15.98 3.54
CA ASN A 329 0.48 -16.76 4.77
C ASN A 329 0.22 -15.97 6.06
N ASP A 330 0.19 -14.64 6.01
CA ASP A 330 0.20 -13.78 7.20
C ASP A 330 -0.77 -12.59 7.10
N PHE A 331 -1.54 -12.46 6.02
CA PHE A 331 -2.43 -11.32 5.81
C PHE A 331 -3.49 -11.17 6.91
N GLU A 332 -4.00 -12.27 7.48
CA GLU A 332 -4.95 -12.20 8.60
C GLU A 332 -4.32 -11.54 9.83
N THR A 333 -3.06 -11.86 10.13
CA THR A 333 -2.31 -11.24 11.22
C THR A 333 -2.00 -9.78 10.88
N ALA A 334 -1.58 -9.50 9.65
CA ALA A 334 -1.33 -8.13 9.20
C ALA A 334 -2.57 -7.23 9.35
N ILE A 335 -3.77 -7.76 9.05
CA ILE A 335 -5.04 -7.03 9.22
C ILE A 335 -5.34 -6.75 10.69
N ARG A 336 -5.16 -7.73 11.58
CA ARG A 336 -5.29 -7.50 13.04
C ARG A 336 -4.28 -6.46 13.54
N GLU A 337 -3.13 -6.38 12.86
CA GLU A 337 -2.12 -5.36 13.04
C GLU A 337 -2.35 -4.11 12.16
N GLY A 338 -3.57 -3.81 11.73
CA GLY A 338 -3.90 -2.54 11.07
C GLY A 338 -3.37 -2.37 9.65
N SER A 339 -3.23 -3.45 8.88
CA SER A 339 -2.98 -3.36 7.45
C SER A 339 -4.19 -2.83 6.68
N ASP A 340 -3.99 -1.79 5.88
CA ASP A 340 -5.00 -1.22 4.98
C ASP A 340 -5.04 -1.93 3.62
N SER A 341 -3.96 -2.65 3.26
CA SER A 341 -3.81 -3.32 1.98
C SER A 341 -3.00 -4.61 2.11
N VAL A 342 -3.59 -5.73 1.69
CA VAL A 342 -2.98 -7.06 1.70
C VAL A 342 -2.75 -7.58 0.28
N ARG A 343 -1.64 -8.28 0.07
CA ARG A 343 -1.16 -8.71 -1.25
C ARG A 343 -1.14 -10.24 -1.36
N VAL A 344 -2.21 -10.83 -1.86
CA VAL A 344 -2.42 -12.29 -1.85
C VAL A 344 -2.30 -12.87 -3.25
N GLY A 345 -1.50 -13.93 -3.42
CA GLY A 345 -1.24 -14.53 -4.74
C GLY A 345 -1.60 -16.01 -4.80
N SER A 346 -0.78 -16.86 -4.18
CA SER A 346 -0.91 -18.32 -4.22
C SER A 346 -2.27 -18.84 -3.76
N SER A 347 -2.90 -18.18 -2.79
CA SER A 347 -4.23 -18.55 -2.28
C SER A 347 -5.35 -18.24 -3.28
N ILE A 348 -5.09 -17.40 -4.29
CA ILE A 348 -6.05 -17.04 -5.35
C ILE A 348 -5.77 -17.85 -6.61
N PHE A 349 -4.55 -17.78 -7.11
CA PHE A 349 -4.16 -18.28 -8.44
C PHE A 349 -3.42 -19.63 -8.40
N GLY A 350 -3.31 -20.26 -7.23
CA GLY A 350 -2.53 -21.49 -7.04
C GLY A 350 -1.02 -21.31 -7.17
N ALA A 351 -0.28 -22.42 -7.09
CA ALA A 351 1.18 -22.44 -7.11
C ALA A 351 1.78 -21.85 -8.41
N ARG A 352 3.01 -21.36 -8.32
CA ARG A 352 3.75 -20.85 -9.50
C ARG A 352 4.11 -22.01 -10.42
N ALA A 353 4.13 -21.76 -11.72
CA ALA A 353 4.78 -22.66 -12.66
C ALA A 353 6.28 -22.72 -12.29
N VAL A 354 6.82 -23.92 -12.12
CA VAL A 354 8.25 -24.09 -11.89
C VAL A 354 8.95 -23.73 -13.20
N LYS A 355 9.80 -22.70 -13.19
CA LYS A 355 10.63 -22.40 -14.36
C LYS A 355 11.50 -23.64 -14.66
N LYS A 356 11.36 -24.16 -15.89
CA LYS A 356 12.19 -25.25 -16.40
C LYS A 356 13.65 -24.84 -16.46
#